data_AF-A0A254QCD0-F1
#
_entry.id   AF-A0A254QCD0-F1
#
_cell.length_a   1.000
_cell.length_b   1.000
_cell.length_c   1.000
_cell.angle_alpha   90.00
_cell.angle_beta   90.00
_cell.angle_gamma   90.00
#
_symmetry.space_group_name_H-M   'P 1'
#
loop_
_entity.id
_entity.type
_entity.pdbx_description
1 polymer ?
#
loop_
_entity_poly.entity_id
_entity_poly.type
_entity_poly.pdbx_seq_one_letter_code
_entity_poly.pdbx_strand_id
1 'polypeptide(L)'
;MSMITFSENHESSLISFEAGTALANVNTPREEALKWTYSLGPIPSSHVVIVGLGSGFHVEALADMDQDIKITVVESRDSLLPVFRSQFPELAGRVEIVIADNVQDLMKNDVYASVVADRAYVVSFRECWGQQTQLFSQFFGHLTGRSVEAVKYHLDDLQMNMKSLYFQNTNLLSIKDILPVVESSQVAEEKKQIFRMLGELVK
;
A
#
# COMPACT_ATOMS: atom_id res chain seq x y z
N MET A 1 -7.08 20.73 -0.99
CA MET A 1 -7.67 19.39 -0.87
C MET A 1 -8.91 19.37 -1.75
N SER A 2 -8.98 18.40 -2.66
CA SER A 2 -10.18 18.09 -3.45
C SER A 2 -11.32 17.73 -2.50
N MET A 3 -12.51 18.26 -2.76
CA MET A 3 -13.71 17.93 -1.97
C MET A 3 -14.15 16.50 -2.31
N ILE A 4 -14.34 15.67 -1.28
CA ILE A 4 -14.97 14.36 -1.42
C ILE A 4 -16.48 14.52 -1.32
N THR A 5 -17.21 13.94 -2.27
CA THR A 5 -18.67 13.86 -2.24
C THR A 5 -19.13 12.40 -2.18
N PHE A 6 -20.37 12.17 -1.76
CA PHE A 6 -20.93 10.84 -1.62
C PHE A 6 -22.26 10.77 -2.38
N SER A 7 -22.50 9.66 -3.08
CA SER A 7 -23.77 9.37 -3.72
C SER A 7 -24.20 7.95 -3.39
N GLU A 8 -25.46 7.77 -3.07
CA GLU A 8 -26.07 6.45 -2.91
C GLU A 8 -26.18 5.78 -4.30
N ASN A 9 -25.81 4.51 -4.40
CA ASN A 9 -26.03 3.69 -5.59
C ASN A 9 -27.37 2.94 -5.51
N HIS A 10 -27.65 2.10 -6.51
CA HIS A 10 -28.88 1.31 -6.55
C HIS A 10 -28.96 0.19 -5.50
N GLU A 11 -27.83 -0.13 -4.84
CA GLU A 11 -27.73 -1.09 -3.73
C GLU A 11 -27.82 -0.38 -2.36
N SER A 12 -28.29 0.87 -2.33
CA SER A 12 -28.33 1.74 -1.14
C SER A 12 -26.99 1.90 -0.43
N SER A 13 -25.89 1.78 -1.17
CA SER A 13 -24.54 1.95 -0.64
C SER A 13 -23.97 3.32 -1.06
N LEU A 14 -23.23 3.97 -0.17
CA LEU A 14 -22.59 5.25 -0.41
C LEU A 14 -21.26 5.05 -1.16
N ILE A 15 -21.19 5.62 -2.36
CA ILE A 15 -20.00 5.67 -3.20
C ILE A 15 -19.33 7.03 -3.03
N SER A 16 -18.04 7.02 -2.76
CA SER A 16 -17.21 8.21 -2.63
C SER A 16 -16.74 8.69 -4.00
N PHE A 17 -16.76 9.99 -4.23
CA PHE A 17 -16.28 10.64 -5.44
C PHE A 17 -15.25 11.71 -5.10
N GLU A 18 -14.20 11.79 -5.91
CA GLU A 18 -13.19 12.84 -5.85
C GLU A 18 -13.12 13.53 -7.20
N ALA A 19 -13.45 14.84 -7.23
CA ALA A 19 -13.44 15.64 -8.46
C ALA A 19 -14.23 15.01 -9.64
N GLY A 20 -15.34 14.33 -9.34
CA GLY A 20 -16.20 13.68 -10.33
C GLY A 20 -15.80 12.23 -10.67
N THR A 21 -14.67 11.74 -10.17
CA THR A 21 -14.24 10.35 -10.34
C THR A 21 -14.67 9.52 -9.14
N ALA A 22 -15.36 8.40 -9.37
CA ALA A 22 -15.72 7.47 -8.31
C ALA A 22 -14.48 6.75 -7.78
N LEU A 23 -14.41 6.53 -6.46
CA LEU A 23 -13.32 5.81 -5.78
C LEU A 23 -13.61 4.31 -5.59
N ALA A 24 -14.65 3.81 -6.25
CA ALA A 24 -15.06 2.42 -6.37
C ALA A 24 -16.03 2.29 -7.57
N ASN A 25 -16.33 1.08 -8.01
CA ASN A 25 -17.38 0.84 -8.98
C ASN A 25 -18.72 1.38 -8.49
N VAL A 26 -19.37 2.22 -9.30
CA VAL A 26 -20.64 2.87 -8.94
C VAL A 26 -21.80 1.87 -8.94
N ASN A 27 -21.74 0.87 -9.83
CA ASN A 27 -22.81 -0.08 -10.02
C ASN A 27 -22.66 -1.25 -9.05
N THR A 28 -21.54 -1.98 -9.10
CA THR A 28 -21.35 -3.22 -8.34
C THR A 28 -20.08 -3.17 -7.47
N PRO A 29 -20.02 -2.25 -6.48
CA PRO A 29 -18.83 -2.05 -5.65
C PRO A 29 -18.40 -3.30 -4.86
N ARG A 30 -19.38 -4.09 -4.40
CA ARG A 30 -19.12 -5.34 -3.65
C ARG A 30 -18.56 -6.43 -4.57
N GLU A 31 -19.08 -6.56 -5.78
CA GLU A 31 -18.58 -7.52 -6.76
C GLU A 31 -17.15 -7.19 -7.21
N GLU A 32 -16.87 -5.90 -7.45
CA GLU A 32 -15.51 -5.40 -7.71
C GLU A 32 -14.57 -5.76 -6.55
N ALA A 33 -14.97 -5.44 -5.32
CA ALA A 33 -14.18 -5.73 -4.13
C ALA A 33 -13.89 -7.22 -3.95
N LEU A 34 -14.89 -8.09 -4.15
CA LEU A 34 -14.70 -9.53 -4.10
C LEU A 34 -13.72 -10.02 -5.16
N LYS A 35 -13.88 -9.58 -6.42
CA LYS A 35 -12.96 -9.93 -7.52
C LYS A 35 -11.53 -9.49 -7.22
N TRP A 36 -11.36 -8.27 -6.73
CA TRP A 36 -10.05 -7.76 -6.32
C TRP A 36 -9.45 -8.64 -5.22
N THR A 37 -10.20 -8.95 -4.16
CA THR A 37 -9.69 -9.74 -3.05
C THR A 37 -9.29 -11.16 -3.49
N TYR A 38 -10.09 -11.82 -4.33
CA TYR A 38 -9.73 -13.11 -4.92
C TYR A 38 -8.50 -13.03 -5.83
N SER A 39 -8.29 -11.90 -6.52
CA SER A 39 -7.11 -11.71 -7.39
C SER A 39 -5.80 -11.60 -6.63
N LEU A 40 -5.84 -11.30 -5.32
CA LEU A 40 -4.65 -11.27 -4.45
C LEU A 40 -4.08 -12.69 -4.24
N GLY A 41 -4.90 -13.73 -4.40
CA GLY A 41 -4.51 -15.11 -4.13
C GLY A 41 -4.27 -15.36 -2.63
N PRO A 42 -3.45 -16.36 -2.28
CA PRO A 42 -3.12 -16.66 -0.88
C PRO A 42 -2.39 -15.48 -0.22
N ILE A 43 -2.92 -14.99 0.90
CA ILE A 43 -2.30 -13.90 1.65
C ILE A 43 -1.12 -14.46 2.45
N PRO A 44 0.12 -13.99 2.24
CA PRO A 44 1.32 -14.61 2.80
C PRO A 44 1.66 -14.13 4.23
N SER A 45 0.84 -13.26 4.82
CA SER A 45 1.09 -12.62 6.12
C SER A 45 -0.21 -12.47 6.92
N SER A 46 -0.12 -12.50 8.25
CA SER A 46 -1.23 -12.20 9.15
C SER A 46 -1.51 -10.70 9.29
N HIS A 47 -0.72 -9.85 8.64
CA HIS A 47 -0.92 -8.40 8.59
C HIS A 47 -0.98 -7.93 7.14
N VAL A 48 -2.10 -7.33 6.75
CA VAL A 48 -2.27 -6.69 5.45
C VAL A 48 -2.36 -5.18 5.60
N VAL A 49 -1.68 -4.47 4.71
CA VAL A 49 -1.72 -3.02 4.63
C VAL A 49 -2.34 -2.63 3.31
N ILE A 50 -3.44 -1.89 3.35
CA ILE A 50 -4.11 -1.38 2.15
C ILE A 50 -3.74 0.09 1.98
N VAL A 51 -3.18 0.44 0.82
CA VAL A 51 -2.91 1.84 0.46
C VAL A 51 -4.11 2.42 -0.26
N GLY A 52 -4.81 3.33 0.41
CA GLY A 52 -6.07 3.97 -0.02
C GLY A 52 -7.31 3.23 0.49
N LEU A 53 -8.23 3.95 1.13
CA LEU A 53 -9.49 3.45 1.64
C LEU A 53 -10.57 3.37 0.55
N GLY A 54 -10.63 4.39 -0.31
CA GLY A 54 -11.71 4.54 -1.28
C GLY A 54 -13.08 4.60 -0.61
N SER A 55 -14.04 3.85 -1.16
CA SER A 55 -15.38 3.71 -0.55
C SER A 55 -15.47 2.57 0.47
N GLY A 56 -14.36 1.92 0.84
CA GLY A 56 -14.32 0.91 1.92
C GLY A 56 -14.68 -0.53 1.56
N PHE A 57 -15.36 -0.79 0.44
CA PHE A 57 -15.79 -2.15 0.06
C PHE A 57 -14.64 -3.16 -0.07
N HIS A 58 -13.48 -2.73 -0.56
CA HIS A 58 -12.29 -3.58 -0.68
C HIS A 58 -11.74 -4.00 0.69
N VAL A 59 -11.85 -3.11 1.68
CA VAL A 59 -11.45 -3.38 3.07
C VAL A 59 -12.42 -4.38 3.70
N GLU A 60 -13.72 -4.20 3.49
CA GLU A 60 -14.75 -5.12 3.95
C GLU A 60 -14.59 -6.52 3.34
N ALA A 61 -14.48 -6.61 2.01
CA ALA A 61 -14.31 -7.90 1.33
C ALA A 61 -13.05 -8.64 1.81
N LEU A 62 -11.95 -7.93 2.09
CA LEU A 62 -10.75 -8.53 2.68
C LEU A 62 -10.99 -9.01 4.11
N ALA A 63 -11.68 -8.21 4.93
CA ALA A 63 -12.03 -8.59 6.30
C ALA A 63 -12.96 -9.80 6.32
N ASP A 64 -13.84 -9.97 5.36
CA ASP A 64 -14.73 -11.15 5.32
C ASP A 64 -13.99 -12.43 4.90
N MET A 65 -12.87 -12.33 4.20
CA MET A 65 -12.09 -13.49 3.76
C MET A 65 -11.32 -14.18 4.88
N ASP A 66 -10.79 -13.43 5.85
CA ASP A 66 -10.03 -13.97 6.98
C ASP A 66 -10.32 -13.17 8.26
N GLN A 67 -10.84 -13.86 9.29
CA GLN A 67 -11.20 -13.23 10.55
C GLN A 67 -10.02 -12.85 11.42
N ASP A 68 -8.89 -13.54 11.25
CA ASP A 68 -7.71 -13.42 12.12
C ASP A 68 -6.67 -12.44 11.55
N ILE A 69 -6.89 -11.93 10.34
CA ILE A 69 -5.96 -11.01 9.70
C ILE A 69 -6.04 -9.61 10.29
N LYS A 70 -4.89 -9.06 10.67
CA LYS A 70 -4.75 -7.65 11.03
C LYS A 70 -4.82 -6.82 9.74
N ILE A 71 -5.74 -5.85 9.67
CA ILE A 71 -5.88 -4.95 8.52
C ILE A 71 -5.53 -3.53 8.96
N THR A 72 -4.56 -2.94 8.28
CA THR A 72 -4.27 -1.50 8.41
C THR A 72 -4.50 -0.81 7.08
N VAL A 73 -5.20 0.32 7.08
CA VAL A 73 -5.43 1.15 5.89
C VAL A 73 -4.63 2.44 6.05
N VAL A 74 -3.82 2.77 5.03
CA VAL A 74 -3.12 4.06 4.95
C VAL A 74 -3.89 4.95 3.99
N GLU A 75 -4.38 6.08 4.49
CA GLU A 75 -5.24 7.02 3.78
C GLU A 75 -4.79 8.46 4.07
N SER A 76 -5.11 9.41 3.19
CA SER A 76 -4.87 10.85 3.39
C SER A 76 -6.16 11.65 3.54
N ARG A 77 -7.30 11.09 3.11
CA ARG A 77 -8.62 11.72 3.12
C ARG A 77 -9.39 11.34 4.39
N ASP A 78 -9.18 12.10 5.45
CA ASP A 78 -9.91 11.96 6.72
C ASP A 78 -11.44 11.99 6.55
N SER A 79 -11.94 12.74 5.57
CA SER A 79 -13.36 12.87 5.25
C SER A 79 -14.05 11.56 4.85
N LEU A 80 -13.31 10.53 4.45
CA LEU A 80 -13.86 9.21 4.13
C LEU A 80 -14.26 8.41 5.38
N LEU A 81 -13.66 8.70 6.53
CA LEU A 81 -13.77 7.86 7.73
C LEU A 81 -15.18 7.83 8.35
N PRO A 82 -15.90 8.96 8.50
CA PRO A 82 -17.25 8.94 9.04
C PRO A 82 -18.20 8.07 8.21
N VAL A 83 -18.10 8.17 6.88
CA VAL A 83 -18.93 7.38 5.96
C VAL A 83 -18.54 5.91 6.00
N PHE A 84 -17.24 5.60 5.96
CA PHE A 84 -16.76 4.22 6.11
C PHE A 84 -17.29 3.56 7.39
N ARG A 85 -17.15 4.23 8.54
CA ARG A 85 -17.61 3.71 9.83
C ARG A 85 -19.12 3.57 9.93
N SER A 86 -19.88 4.45 9.25
CA SER A 86 -21.34 4.34 9.19
C SER A 86 -21.80 3.21 8.29
N GLN A 87 -21.10 2.94 7.20
CA GLN A 87 -21.46 1.93 6.21
C GLN A 87 -21.02 0.52 6.61
N PHE A 88 -19.88 0.41 7.32
CA PHE A 88 -19.28 -0.86 7.76
C PHE A 88 -19.03 -0.86 9.27
N PRO A 89 -20.10 -0.75 10.10
CA PRO A 89 -19.96 -0.65 11.56
C PRO A 89 -19.30 -1.90 12.18
N GLU A 90 -19.42 -3.07 11.57
CA GLU A 90 -18.79 -4.32 11.97
C GLU A 90 -17.26 -4.30 11.89
N LEU A 91 -16.69 -3.40 11.09
CA LEU A 91 -15.23 -3.23 10.97
C LEU A 91 -14.66 -2.28 12.04
N ALA A 92 -15.52 -1.68 12.87
CA ALA A 92 -15.08 -0.79 13.94
C ALA A 92 -14.18 -1.54 14.93
N GLY A 93 -12.95 -1.04 15.10
CA GLY A 93 -11.93 -1.66 15.96
C GLY A 93 -11.25 -2.90 15.35
N ARG A 94 -11.77 -3.43 14.23
CA ARG A 94 -11.16 -4.53 13.47
C ARG A 94 -10.14 -4.03 12.44
N VAL A 95 -10.40 -2.86 11.87
CA VAL A 95 -9.53 -2.20 10.90
C VAL A 95 -8.86 -0.99 11.54
N GLU A 96 -7.55 -0.95 11.51
CA GLU A 96 -6.76 0.23 11.88
C GLU A 96 -6.69 1.17 10.67
N ILE A 97 -7.01 2.46 10.85
CA ILE A 97 -6.87 3.46 9.77
C ILE A 97 -5.86 4.50 10.19
N VAL A 98 -4.79 4.61 9.41
CA VAL A 98 -3.73 5.61 9.57
C VAL A 98 -3.96 6.73 8.57
N ILE A 99 -4.10 7.95 9.09
CA ILE A 99 -4.13 9.16 8.27
C ILE A 99 -2.72 9.72 8.15
N ALA A 100 -2.26 9.91 6.93
CA ALA A 100 -0.99 10.57 6.62
C ALA A 100 -1.17 11.54 5.45
N ASP A 101 -0.76 12.80 5.64
CA ASP A 101 -0.85 13.84 4.60
C ASP A 101 0.34 13.80 3.63
N ASN A 102 1.45 13.20 4.06
CA ASN A 102 2.69 13.10 3.31
C ASN A 102 3.52 11.90 3.82
N VAL A 103 4.61 11.60 3.10
CA VAL A 103 5.48 10.46 3.41
C VAL A 103 6.15 10.61 4.79
N GLN A 104 6.50 11.82 5.20
CA GLN A 104 7.15 12.06 6.48
C GLN A 104 6.20 11.73 7.64
N ASP A 105 4.91 12.03 7.50
CA ASP A 105 3.90 11.69 8.51
C ASP A 105 3.68 10.17 8.57
N LEU A 106 3.64 9.50 7.41
CA LEU A 106 3.60 8.05 7.34
C LEU A 106 4.81 7.42 8.07
N MET A 107 6.03 7.88 7.76
CA MET A 107 7.26 7.31 8.33
C MET A 107 7.43 7.56 9.84
N LYS A 108 6.81 8.62 10.38
CA LYS A 108 6.79 8.89 11.82
C LYS A 108 5.76 8.07 12.58
N ASN A 109 4.79 7.48 11.87
CA ASN A 109 3.76 6.66 12.48
C ASN A 109 4.33 5.30 12.89
N ASP A 110 3.98 4.81 14.08
CA ASP A 110 4.43 3.51 14.58
C ASP A 110 4.03 2.35 13.66
N VAL A 111 2.94 2.50 12.90
CA VAL A 111 2.52 1.55 11.86
C VAL A 111 3.61 1.35 10.82
N TYR A 112 4.36 2.39 10.43
CA TYR A 112 5.44 2.22 9.45
C TYR A 112 6.51 1.25 9.96
N ALA A 113 6.91 1.39 11.22
CA ALA A 113 7.87 0.48 11.84
C ALA A 113 7.31 -0.95 11.95
N SER A 114 6.04 -1.11 12.35
CA SER A 114 5.36 -2.43 12.41
C SER A 114 5.29 -3.09 11.02
N VAL A 115 4.87 -2.36 9.98
CA VAL A 115 4.77 -2.89 8.62
C VAL A 115 6.10 -3.44 8.12
N VAL A 116 7.18 -2.70 8.40
CA VAL A 116 8.52 -3.11 8.01
C VAL A 116 9.03 -4.29 8.83
N ALA A 117 8.79 -4.32 10.15
CA ALA A 117 9.21 -5.39 11.04
C ALA A 117 8.45 -6.70 10.80
N ASP A 118 7.12 -6.60 10.67
CA ASP A 118 6.19 -7.71 10.50
C ASP A 118 6.16 -8.22 9.06
N ARG A 119 6.83 -7.51 8.14
CA ARG A 119 6.80 -7.76 6.69
C ARG A 119 5.36 -7.90 6.20
N ALA A 120 4.54 -6.91 6.55
CA ALA A 120 3.12 -6.91 6.22
C ALA A 120 2.92 -7.01 4.70
N TYR A 121 1.84 -7.68 4.30
CA TYR A 121 1.49 -7.79 2.89
C TYR A 121 0.82 -6.49 2.44
N VAL A 122 1.58 -5.65 1.73
CA VAL A 122 1.11 -4.34 1.28
C VAL A 122 0.43 -4.47 -0.08
N VAL A 123 -0.83 -4.06 -0.15
CA VAL A 123 -1.66 -4.08 -1.35
C VAL A 123 -2.20 -2.70 -1.68
N SER A 124 -2.59 -2.52 -2.94
CA SER A 124 -3.21 -1.28 -3.41
C SER A 124 -4.37 -1.60 -4.34
N PHE A 125 -5.44 -0.81 -4.25
CA PHE A 125 -6.47 -0.72 -5.27
C PHE A 125 -6.37 0.67 -5.91
N ARG A 126 -5.73 0.76 -7.08
CA ARG A 126 -5.29 2.05 -7.64
C ARG A 126 -6.47 2.93 -8.06
N GLU A 127 -7.57 2.30 -8.40
CA GLU A 127 -8.81 2.93 -8.82
C GLU A 127 -9.40 3.81 -7.71
N CYS A 128 -9.11 3.53 -6.42
CA CYS A 128 -9.54 4.37 -5.31
C CYS A 128 -8.59 5.54 -4.98
N TRP A 129 -7.47 5.67 -5.69
CA TRP A 129 -6.49 6.72 -5.42
C TRP A 129 -6.93 8.09 -5.93
N GLY A 130 -7.84 8.14 -6.91
CA GLY A 130 -8.39 9.37 -7.46
C GLY A 130 -7.29 10.35 -7.89
N GLN A 131 -7.40 11.61 -7.46
CA GLN A 131 -6.44 12.66 -7.80
C GLN A 131 -5.11 12.54 -7.03
N GLN A 132 -5.04 11.69 -6.01
CA GLN A 132 -3.86 11.54 -5.13
C GLN A 132 -2.94 10.39 -5.54
N THR A 133 -3.01 9.98 -6.80
CA THR A 133 -2.20 8.88 -7.37
C THR A 133 -0.70 9.02 -7.05
N GLN A 134 -0.15 10.24 -7.08
CA GLN A 134 1.27 10.46 -6.78
C GLN A 134 1.60 10.19 -5.30
N LEU A 135 0.79 10.69 -4.37
CA LEU A 135 0.99 10.49 -2.94
C LEU A 135 0.85 9.00 -2.58
N PHE A 136 -0.20 8.33 -3.04
CA PHE A 136 -0.39 6.91 -2.76
C PHE A 136 0.66 6.01 -3.42
N SER A 137 1.19 6.42 -4.58
CA SER A 137 2.36 5.74 -5.17
C SER A 137 3.58 5.83 -4.27
N GLN A 138 3.81 6.99 -3.63
CA GLN A 138 4.89 7.16 -2.66
C GLN A 138 4.65 6.31 -1.41
N PHE A 139 3.45 6.35 -0.82
CA PHE A 139 3.11 5.50 0.33
C PHE A 139 3.35 4.02 0.04
N PHE A 140 2.84 3.53 -1.10
CA PHE A 140 3.06 2.16 -1.54
C PHE A 140 4.55 1.83 -1.70
N GLY A 141 5.33 2.73 -2.30
CA GLY A 141 6.78 2.57 -2.44
C GLY A 141 7.52 2.47 -1.11
N HIS A 142 7.19 3.33 -0.15
CA HIS A 142 7.82 3.32 1.17
C HIS A 142 7.45 2.08 1.99
N LEU A 143 6.19 1.63 1.93
CA LEU A 143 5.69 0.48 2.68
C LEU A 143 6.17 -0.86 2.09
N THR A 144 6.39 -0.93 0.78
CA THR A 144 6.87 -2.15 0.09
C THR A 144 8.39 -2.28 0.03
N GLY A 145 9.14 -1.33 0.60
CA GLY A 145 10.60 -1.36 0.48
C GLY A 145 11.10 -1.03 -0.93
N ARG A 146 10.32 -0.27 -1.71
CA ARG A 146 10.60 0.08 -3.11
C ARG A 146 10.91 1.56 -3.33
N SER A 147 10.96 2.39 -2.29
CA SER A 147 11.55 3.73 -2.39
C SER A 147 13.05 3.69 -2.07
N VAL A 148 13.82 4.69 -2.51
CA VAL A 148 15.26 4.79 -2.20
C VAL A 148 15.48 4.78 -0.69
N GLU A 149 14.65 5.48 0.07
CA GLU A 149 14.71 5.56 1.52
C GLU A 149 14.38 4.22 2.19
N ALA A 150 13.38 3.49 1.70
CA ALA A 150 13.01 2.20 2.26
C ALA A 150 14.02 1.12 1.89
N VAL A 151 14.54 1.12 0.66
CA VAL A 151 15.67 0.26 0.26
C VAL A 151 16.90 0.60 1.11
N LYS A 152 17.20 1.88 1.37
CA LYS A 152 18.28 2.27 2.27
C LYS A 152 18.08 1.68 3.67
N TYR A 153 16.89 1.81 4.24
CA TYR A 153 16.57 1.20 5.53
C TYR A 153 16.83 -0.32 5.54
N HIS A 154 16.46 -1.03 4.46
CA HIS A 154 16.68 -2.47 4.35
C HIS A 154 18.13 -2.87 4.03
N LEU A 155 18.89 -2.05 3.31
CA LEU A 155 20.26 -2.33 2.88
C LEU A 155 21.33 -1.79 3.84
N ASP A 156 20.98 -0.87 4.74
CA ASP A 156 21.87 -0.40 5.81
C ASP A 156 22.30 -1.58 6.71
N ASP A 157 21.41 -2.53 6.98
CA ASP A 157 21.73 -3.78 7.73
C ASP A 157 22.74 -4.68 6.99
N LEU A 158 22.81 -4.56 5.66
CA LEU A 158 23.75 -5.30 4.82
C LEU A 158 25.07 -4.55 4.58
N GLN A 159 25.26 -3.35 5.15
CA GLN A 159 26.45 -2.51 4.95
C GLN A 159 26.72 -2.16 3.46
N MET A 160 25.69 -2.09 2.63
CA MET A 160 25.82 -1.77 1.20
C MET A 160 25.80 -0.25 0.95
N ASN A 161 26.72 0.26 0.13
CA ASN A 161 26.84 1.70 -0.13
C ASN A 161 25.87 2.17 -1.22
N MET A 162 24.82 2.87 -0.82
CA MET A 162 23.71 3.30 -1.67
C MET A 162 23.98 4.53 -2.57
N LYS A 163 25.21 5.07 -2.60
CA LYS A 163 25.52 6.34 -3.30
C LYS A 163 25.06 6.41 -4.78
N SER A 164 25.00 5.26 -5.46
CA SER A 164 24.56 5.15 -6.86
C SER A 164 23.04 5.24 -7.07
N LEU A 165 22.22 4.95 -6.05
CA LEU A 165 20.75 5.00 -6.15
C LEU A 165 20.16 6.40 -5.95
N TYR A 166 20.91 7.33 -5.32
CA TYR A 166 20.46 8.71 -5.08
C TYR A 166 20.20 9.50 -6.38
N PHE A 167 20.69 9.03 -7.53
CA PHE A 167 20.52 9.68 -8.83
C PHE A 167 19.38 9.12 -9.67
N GLN A 168 18.65 8.11 -9.17
CA GLN A 168 17.51 7.54 -9.88
C GLN A 168 16.20 8.23 -9.46
N ASN A 169 15.55 8.88 -10.43
CA ASN A 169 14.24 9.54 -10.27
C ASN A 169 13.05 8.56 -10.46
N THR A 170 13.22 7.27 -10.17
CA THR A 170 12.12 6.29 -10.27
C THR A 170 11.36 6.23 -8.95
N ASN A 171 10.06 6.55 -8.97
CA ASN A 171 9.22 6.54 -7.76
C ASN A 171 9.08 5.14 -7.12
N LEU A 172 9.37 4.07 -7.87
CA LEU A 172 9.38 2.68 -7.38
C LEU A 172 10.59 1.95 -7.98
N LEU A 173 11.54 1.58 -7.12
CA LEU A 173 12.68 0.75 -7.45
C LEU A 173 12.24 -0.70 -7.70
N SER A 174 13.02 -1.36 -8.54
CA SER A 174 12.97 -2.79 -8.81
C SER A 174 14.31 -3.45 -8.47
N ILE A 175 14.36 -4.77 -8.52
CA ILE A 175 15.63 -5.49 -8.33
C ILE A 175 16.70 -5.06 -9.36
N LYS A 176 16.29 -4.68 -10.58
CA LYS A 176 17.20 -4.21 -11.64
C LYS A 176 17.91 -2.90 -11.26
N ASP A 177 17.22 -2.05 -10.51
CA ASP A 177 17.75 -0.78 -10.03
C ASP A 177 18.75 -0.98 -8.88
N ILE A 178 18.51 -2.01 -8.05
CA ILE A 178 19.33 -2.34 -6.88
C ILE A 178 20.59 -3.11 -7.27
N LEU A 179 20.55 -3.94 -8.31
CA LEU A 179 21.67 -4.78 -8.75
C LEU A 179 23.01 -4.04 -8.90
N PRO A 180 23.10 -2.90 -9.60
CA PRO A 180 24.37 -2.16 -9.72
C PRO A 180 24.99 -1.76 -8.37
N VAL A 181 24.15 -1.49 -7.36
CA VAL A 181 24.59 -1.13 -6.00
C VAL A 181 25.14 -2.35 -5.27
N VAL A 182 24.44 -3.48 -5.39
CA VAL A 182 24.86 -4.75 -4.80
C VAL A 182 26.19 -5.19 -5.41
N GLU A 183 26.34 -5.12 -6.73
CA GLU A 183 27.55 -5.50 -7.45
C GLU A 183 28.77 -4.67 -7.03
N SER A 184 28.56 -3.35 -6.85
CA SER A 184 29.62 -2.42 -6.45
C SER A 184 29.92 -2.42 -4.95
N SER A 185 29.14 -3.13 -4.14
CA SER A 185 29.33 -3.20 -2.68
C SER A 185 30.44 -4.18 -2.26
N GLN A 186 31.01 -3.94 -1.07
CA GLN A 186 32.08 -4.76 -0.48
C GLN A 186 31.55 -5.98 0.31
N VAL A 187 30.26 -6.29 0.20
CA VAL A 187 29.67 -7.44 0.89
C VAL A 187 30.15 -8.77 0.29
N ALA A 188 30.10 -9.83 1.10
CA ALA A 188 30.48 -11.17 0.68
C ALA A 188 29.70 -11.63 -0.56
N GLU A 189 30.37 -12.36 -1.45
CA GLU A 189 29.83 -12.70 -2.76
C GLU A 189 28.61 -13.63 -2.71
N GLU A 190 28.53 -14.46 -1.68
CA GLU A 190 27.36 -15.28 -1.35
C GLU A 190 26.10 -14.42 -1.11
N LYS A 191 26.27 -13.25 -0.47
CA LYS A 191 25.16 -12.31 -0.25
C LYS A 191 24.74 -11.60 -1.52
N LYS A 192 25.62 -11.48 -2.53
CA LYS A 192 25.28 -10.89 -3.83
C LYS A 192 24.53 -11.86 -4.73
N GLN A 193 24.81 -13.16 -4.63
CA GLN A 193 24.18 -14.18 -5.47
C GLN A 193 22.65 -14.16 -5.38
N ILE A 194 22.06 -13.93 -4.20
CA ILE A 194 20.61 -13.88 -4.07
C ILE A 194 19.98 -12.75 -4.89
N PHE A 195 20.63 -11.59 -4.95
CA PHE A 195 20.15 -10.46 -5.76
C PHE A 195 20.29 -10.76 -7.26
N ARG A 196 21.38 -11.43 -7.69
CA ARG A 196 21.55 -11.87 -9.09
C ARG A 196 20.45 -12.85 -9.50
N MET A 197 20.20 -13.87 -8.68
CA MET A 197 19.12 -14.84 -8.93
C MET A 197 17.76 -14.14 -9.01
N LEU A 198 17.46 -13.24 -8.08
CA LEU A 198 16.22 -12.46 -8.12
C LEU A 198 16.15 -11.56 -9.36
N GLY A 199 17.28 -11.01 -9.82
CA GLY A 199 17.40 -10.25 -11.05
C GLY A 199 17.04 -11.03 -12.30
N GLU A 200 17.47 -12.29 -12.39
CA GLU A 200 17.19 -13.18 -13.52
C GLU A 200 15.70 -13.55 -13.62
N LEU A 201 14.97 -13.53 -12.49
CA LEU A 201 13.54 -13.81 -12.45
C LEU A 201 12.68 -12.64 -12.96
N VAL A 202 13.23 -11.43 -13.03
CA VAL A 202 12.51 -10.23 -13.48
C VAL A 202 12.95 -9.89 -14.91
N LYS A 203 12.17 -10.33 -15.91
CA LYS A 203 12.42 -10.02 -17.34
C LYS A 203 12.19 -8.55 -17.68
#